data_AF-A0A4V1G001-F1
#
_entry.id   AF-A0A4V1G001-F1
#
_cell.length_a   1.000
_cell.length_b   1.000
_cell.length_c   1.000
_cell.angle_alpha   90.00
_cell.angle_beta   90.00
_cell.angle_gamma   90.00
#
_symmetry.space_group_name_H-M   'P 1'
#
loop_
_entity.id
_entity.type
_entity.pdbx_description
1 polymer ?
#
loop_
_entity_poly.entity_id
_entity_poly.type
_entity_poly.pdbx_seq_one_letter_code
_entity_poly.pdbx_strand_id
1 'polypeptide(L)'
;MPATQTITVFDGLEIHVEPVEEPDPVYFTSDEPEFDVHLRNNDAKYEFSEDSAFRWTIETNPMQIVHTGEVEFGPLDHGEETTVTVGGKVLAYEGHGVLGIATSGASGKNDSDRWQLKTGRERAADPAYSFSVWDESDYNASIRRPKRMQLAMIGTSVILIVFALVQILLAMGIFG
;
A
#
# COMPACT_ATOMS: atom_id res chain seq x y z
N MET A 1 8.71 0.59 -4.64
CA MET A 1 7.69 -0.47 -4.78
C MET A 1 7.00 -0.57 -3.44
N PRO A 2 5.66 -0.65 -3.42
CA PRO A 2 4.95 -0.91 -2.18
C PRO A 2 5.41 -2.24 -1.58
N ALA A 3 5.40 -2.33 -0.26
CA ALA A 3 5.66 -3.57 0.46
C ALA A 3 4.47 -3.87 1.37
N THR A 4 4.01 -5.10 1.29
CA THR A 4 2.94 -5.66 2.11
C THR A 4 3.53 -6.68 3.07
N GLN A 5 2.96 -6.78 4.27
CA GLN A 5 3.23 -7.89 5.18
C GLN A 5 1.94 -8.41 5.80
N THR A 6 1.90 -9.72 6.03
CA THR A 6 0.85 -10.35 6.82
C THR A 6 1.19 -10.18 8.29
N ILE A 7 0.25 -9.63 9.06
CA ILE A 7 0.34 -9.48 10.51
C ILE A 7 -0.39 -10.67 11.13
N THR A 8 0.30 -11.48 11.93
CA THR A 8 -0.33 -12.56 12.70
C THR A 8 -0.50 -12.11 14.15
N VAL A 9 -1.74 -12.10 14.63
CA VAL A 9 -2.10 -11.77 16.01
C VAL A 9 -2.83 -12.94 16.67
N PHE A 10 -2.74 -13.01 18.00
CA PHE A 10 -3.45 -14.01 18.83
C PHE A 10 -3.29 -15.47 18.38
N ASP A 11 -2.09 -15.84 17.94
CA ASP A 11 -1.71 -17.21 17.57
C ASP A 11 -2.57 -17.81 16.45
N GLY A 12 -3.02 -17.02 15.47
CA GLY A 12 -3.65 -17.55 14.25
C GLY A 12 -4.62 -16.62 13.52
N LEU A 13 -4.92 -15.43 14.04
CA LEU A 13 -5.65 -14.42 13.26
C LEU A 13 -4.65 -13.71 12.36
N GLU A 14 -4.74 -13.98 11.07
CA GLU A 14 -3.92 -13.37 10.03
C GLU A 14 -4.65 -12.16 9.47
N ILE A 15 -3.93 -11.04 9.37
CA ILE A 15 -4.42 -9.79 8.79
C ILE A 15 -3.49 -9.45 7.63
N HIS A 16 -4.06 -9.32 6.44
CA HIS A 16 -3.37 -8.96 5.22
C HIS A 16 -4.04 -7.75 4.59
N VAL A 17 -3.24 -6.86 3.99
CA VAL A 17 -3.74 -5.57 3.48
C VAL A 17 -3.28 -5.38 2.05
N GLU A 18 -4.23 -5.06 1.18
CA GLU A 18 -3.98 -4.71 -0.22
C GLU A 18 -4.71 -3.42 -0.59
N PRO A 19 -4.18 -2.61 -1.51
CA PRO A 19 -4.93 -1.47 -2.04
C PRO A 19 -6.13 -1.96 -2.86
N VAL A 20 -7.29 -1.31 -2.72
CA VAL A 20 -8.47 -1.61 -3.56
C VAL A 20 -8.16 -1.33 -5.04
N GLU A 21 -7.47 -0.22 -5.29
CA GLU A 21 -6.91 0.12 -6.59
C GLU A 21 -5.39 0.31 -6.46
N GLU A 22 -4.64 -0.51 -7.19
CA GLU A 22 -3.17 -0.41 -7.20
C GLU A 22 -2.73 0.98 -7.71
N PRO A 23 -1.89 1.70 -6.95
CA PRO A 23 -1.41 2.99 -7.40
C PRO A 23 -0.40 2.80 -8.55
N ASP A 24 -0.73 3.29 -9.74
CA ASP A 24 0.22 3.41 -10.86
C ASP A 24 0.49 4.89 -11.19
N PRO A 25 1.67 5.45 -10.87
CA PRO A 25 2.86 4.80 -10.29
C PRO A 25 3.01 4.97 -8.77
N VAL A 26 2.22 5.88 -8.17
CA VAL A 26 2.23 6.31 -6.77
C VAL A 26 0.84 6.85 -6.44
N TYR A 27 0.52 6.98 -5.15
CA TYR A 27 -0.64 7.80 -4.76
C TYR A 27 -0.30 9.28 -4.88
N PHE A 28 -1.27 10.06 -5.31
CA PHE A 28 -1.19 11.51 -5.29
C PHE A 28 -1.79 12.09 -4.01
N THR A 29 -1.35 13.30 -3.65
CA THR A 29 -1.90 14.04 -2.50
C THR A 29 -3.40 14.31 -2.60
N SER A 30 -3.93 14.31 -3.83
CA SER A 30 -5.36 14.43 -4.15
C SER A 30 -6.14 13.13 -3.98
N ASP A 31 -5.47 11.99 -3.87
CA ASP A 31 -6.13 10.69 -3.89
C ASP A 31 -6.73 10.37 -2.52
N GLU A 32 -7.86 9.67 -2.53
CA GLU A 32 -8.53 9.13 -1.35
C GLU A 32 -8.30 7.61 -1.36
N PRO A 33 -7.20 7.11 -0.78
CA PRO A 33 -6.83 5.72 -0.93
C PRO A 33 -7.75 4.82 -0.09
N GLU A 34 -8.18 3.71 -0.71
CA GLU A 34 -8.92 2.63 -0.06
C GLU A 34 -8.06 1.36 -0.06
N PHE A 35 -8.20 0.59 1.01
CA PHE A 35 -7.46 -0.64 1.27
C PHE A 35 -8.41 -1.72 1.73
N ASP A 36 -8.30 -2.89 1.12
CA ASP A 36 -8.95 -4.09 1.60
C ASP A 36 -8.09 -4.75 2.67
N VAL A 37 -8.70 -4.94 3.84
CA VAL A 37 -8.11 -5.65 4.97
C VAL A 37 -8.75 -7.03 5.02
N HIS A 38 -7.99 -8.03 4.64
CA HIS A 38 -8.38 -9.43 4.69
C HIS A 38 -8.03 -10.00 6.07
N LEU A 39 -9.04 -10.48 6.78
CA LEU A 39 -8.90 -11.12 8.08
C LEU A 39 -9.22 -12.59 7.94
N ARG A 40 -8.29 -13.46 8.33
CA ARG A 40 -8.45 -14.91 8.27
C ARG A 40 -8.16 -15.54 9.62
N ASN A 41 -9.10 -16.32 10.13
CA ASN A 41 -8.89 -17.10 11.35
C ASN A 41 -8.24 -18.45 10.99
N ASN A 42 -6.92 -18.46 10.83
CA ASN A 42 -6.16 -19.64 10.44
C ASN A 42 -5.82 -20.52 11.65
N ASP A 43 -6.86 -21.04 12.31
CA ASP A 43 -6.75 -21.83 13.56
C ASP A 43 -6.28 -21.00 14.77
N ALA A 44 -6.70 -19.73 14.85
CA ALA A 44 -6.53 -18.95 16.08
C ALA A 44 -7.18 -19.72 17.24
N LYS A 45 -6.71 -19.50 18.46
CA LYS A 45 -7.24 -20.22 19.64
C LYS A 45 -8.74 -19.99 19.89
N TYR A 46 -9.34 -18.99 19.25
CA TYR A 46 -10.70 -18.52 19.53
C TYR A 46 -11.48 -18.24 18.24
N GLU A 47 -12.81 -18.38 18.31
CA GLU A 47 -13.74 -17.80 17.34
C GLU A 47 -14.04 -16.35 17.73
N PHE A 48 -14.13 -15.47 16.73
CA PHE A 48 -14.35 -14.05 16.97
C PHE A 48 -15.83 -13.69 16.91
N SER A 49 -16.25 -12.79 17.79
CA SER A 49 -17.62 -12.26 17.83
C SER A 49 -17.83 -11.15 16.79
N GLU A 50 -19.10 -10.86 16.50
CA GLU A 50 -19.55 -9.82 15.54
C GLU A 50 -19.15 -8.38 15.90
N ASP A 51 -18.81 -8.14 17.16
CA ASP A 51 -18.37 -6.86 17.72
C ASP A 51 -16.86 -6.82 17.93
N SER A 52 -16.12 -7.68 17.22
CA SER A 52 -14.67 -7.63 17.15
C SER A 52 -14.25 -6.45 16.31
N ALA A 53 -13.21 -5.75 16.73
CA ALA A 53 -12.77 -4.55 16.02
C ALA A 53 -11.26 -4.41 16.04
N PHE A 54 -10.73 -3.77 15.00
CA PHE A 54 -9.35 -3.31 14.96
C PHE A 54 -9.31 -1.83 14.60
N ARG A 55 -8.18 -1.20 14.91
CA ARG A 55 -7.92 0.18 14.51
C ARG A 55 -6.93 0.18 13.35
N TRP A 56 -7.19 0.98 12.34
CA TRP A 56 -6.25 1.24 11.25
C TRP A 56 -5.74 2.67 11.35
N THR A 57 -4.50 2.89 10.90
CA THR A 57 -3.88 4.20 10.79
C THR A 57 -3.25 4.36 9.42
N ILE A 58 -3.21 5.60 8.93
CA ILE A 58 -2.33 6.00 7.84
C ILE A 58 -1.35 7.00 8.41
N GLU A 59 -0.06 6.68 8.32
CA GLU A 59 1.04 7.53 8.72
C GLU A 59 1.78 8.01 7.49
N THR A 60 2.14 9.30 7.45
CA THR A 60 3.02 9.87 6.42
C THR A 60 4.25 10.49 7.04
N ASN A 61 5.35 10.55 6.28
CA ASN A 61 6.59 11.19 6.72
C ASN A 61 6.38 12.69 7.05
N PRO A 62 6.82 13.21 8.22
CA PRO A 62 7.57 12.56 9.29
C PRO A 62 6.68 11.83 10.33
N MET A 63 6.42 10.55 10.09
CA MET A 63 5.72 9.59 10.96
C MET A 63 4.53 10.19 11.73
N GLN A 64 3.75 11.01 11.04
CA GLN A 64 2.56 11.64 11.59
C GLN A 64 1.35 10.84 11.12
N ILE A 65 0.53 10.41 12.07
CA ILE A 65 -0.78 9.83 11.78
C ILE A 65 -1.64 10.92 11.15
N VAL A 66 -1.99 10.73 9.87
CA VAL A 66 -2.84 11.64 9.11
C VAL A 66 -4.28 11.18 9.09
N HIS A 67 -4.51 9.86 9.11
CA HIS A 67 -5.83 9.26 9.20
C HIS A 67 -5.82 8.12 10.21
N THR A 68 -6.94 7.94 10.90
CA THR A 68 -7.17 6.86 11.86
C THR A 68 -8.64 6.51 11.84
N GLY A 69 -8.95 5.23 11.99
CA GLY A 69 -10.32 4.76 12.07
C GLY A 69 -10.41 3.43 12.79
N GLU A 70 -11.59 3.14 13.32
CA GLU A 70 -11.92 1.84 13.89
C GLU A 70 -12.94 1.17 12.97
N VAL A 71 -12.76 -0.11 12.73
CA VAL A 71 -13.69 -0.91 11.94
C VAL A 71 -13.99 -2.20 12.67
N GLU A 72 -15.27 -2.54 12.70
CA GLU A 72 -15.77 -3.79 13.24
C GLU A 72 -15.72 -4.88 12.16
N PHE A 73 -15.51 -6.11 12.59
CA PHE A 73 -15.54 -7.29 11.76
C PHE A 73 -16.13 -8.46 12.56
N GLY A 74 -16.47 -9.50 11.81
CA GLY A 74 -16.97 -10.75 12.36
C GLY A 74 -18.49 -10.88 12.24
N PRO A 75 -19.06 -12.00 12.74
CA PRO A 75 -18.37 -13.12 13.37
C PRO A 75 -17.35 -13.80 12.45
N LEU A 76 -16.32 -14.44 13.01
CA LEU A 76 -15.28 -15.13 12.23
C LEU A 76 -14.87 -16.45 12.89
N ASP A 77 -15.31 -17.55 12.31
CA ASP A 77 -15.08 -18.91 12.83
C ASP A 77 -13.73 -19.46 12.35
N HIS A 78 -13.30 -20.59 12.91
CA HIS A 78 -12.05 -21.23 12.49
C HIS A 78 -12.07 -21.59 11.01
N GLY A 79 -11.02 -21.21 10.30
CA GLY A 79 -10.87 -21.41 8.87
C GLY A 79 -11.63 -20.40 8.00
N GLU A 80 -12.43 -19.51 8.60
CA GLU A 80 -13.14 -18.48 7.87
C GLU A 80 -12.28 -17.25 7.59
N GLU A 81 -12.71 -16.51 6.58
CA GLU A 81 -12.11 -15.28 6.08
C GLU A 81 -13.20 -14.23 5.90
N THR A 82 -12.87 -12.98 6.20
CA THR A 82 -13.68 -11.82 5.88
C THR A 82 -12.80 -10.69 5.37
N THR A 83 -13.39 -9.77 4.63
CA THR A 83 -12.71 -8.58 4.11
C THR A 83 -13.48 -7.34 4.53
N VAL A 84 -12.77 -6.34 5.02
CA VAL A 84 -13.32 -5.01 5.28
C VAL A 84 -12.49 -3.96 4.57
N THR A 85 -13.16 -3.00 3.94
CA THR A 85 -12.48 -1.89 3.27
C THR A 85 -12.31 -0.73 4.23
N VAL A 86 -11.10 -0.19 4.30
CA VAL A 86 -10.75 0.99 5.09
C VAL A 86 -10.13 2.03 4.17
N GLY A 87 -10.29 3.31 4.49
CA GLY A 87 -9.80 4.35 3.60
C GLY A 87 -9.62 5.69 4.30
N GLY A 88 -8.59 6.41 3.85
CA GLY A 88 -8.34 7.78 4.27
C GLY A 88 -9.04 8.76 3.34
N LYS A 89 -9.17 10.01 3.80
CA LYS A 89 -9.41 11.12 2.88
C LYS A 89 -8.12 11.45 2.13
N VAL A 90 -8.13 12.56 1.41
CA VAL A 90 -6.94 13.13 0.74
C VAL A 90 -5.66 13.03 1.57
N LEU A 91 -4.58 12.59 0.92
CA LEU A 91 -3.26 12.45 1.51
C LEU A 91 -2.53 13.81 1.51
N ALA A 92 -2.78 14.63 2.52
CA ALA A 92 -2.34 16.03 2.55
C ALA A 92 -0.81 16.27 2.52
N TYR A 93 0.02 15.23 2.58
CA TYR A 93 1.48 15.33 2.67
C TYR A 93 2.17 14.36 1.71
N GLU A 94 3.20 14.84 1.03
CA GLU A 94 4.10 14.01 0.23
C GLU A 94 5.03 13.18 1.12
N GLY A 95 5.49 12.04 0.60
CA GLY A 95 6.51 11.23 1.23
C GLY A 95 6.18 9.74 1.25
N HIS A 96 6.70 9.05 2.28
CA HIS A 96 6.40 7.64 2.50
C HIS A 96 5.16 7.50 3.36
N GLY A 97 4.17 6.75 2.86
CA GLY A 97 2.94 6.41 3.56
C GLY A 97 2.99 4.98 4.06
N VAL A 98 2.44 4.75 5.26
CA VAL A 98 2.30 3.42 5.85
C VAL A 98 0.87 3.28 6.38
N LEU A 99 0.16 2.23 5.94
CA LEU A 99 -1.05 1.78 6.60
C LEU A 99 -0.65 0.81 7.72
N GLY A 100 -1.07 1.12 8.95
CA GLY A 100 -0.85 0.29 10.13
C GLY A 100 -2.14 -0.30 10.69
N ILE A 101 -2.03 -1.44 11.37
CA ILE A 101 -3.13 -2.12 12.05
C ILE A 101 -2.79 -2.27 13.54
N ALA A 102 -3.70 -1.87 14.42
CA ALA A 102 -3.53 -1.94 15.86
C ALA A 102 -4.63 -2.77 16.52
N THR A 103 -4.21 -3.74 17.35
CA THR A 103 -5.06 -4.57 18.21
C THR A 103 -4.52 -4.53 19.65
N SER A 104 -5.34 -4.74 20.69
CA SER A 104 -4.86 -4.71 22.09
C SER A 104 -5.10 -5.98 22.91
N GLY A 105 -6.07 -6.80 22.51
CA GLY A 105 -6.42 -8.00 23.27
C GLY A 105 -7.70 -8.62 22.73
N ALA A 106 -7.92 -9.89 23.06
CA ALA A 106 -9.22 -10.52 22.92
C ALA A 106 -9.74 -10.91 24.30
N SER A 107 -11.05 -10.77 24.53
CA SER A 107 -11.70 -11.20 25.79
C SER A 107 -13.02 -11.87 25.48
N GLY A 108 -13.41 -12.88 26.26
CA GLY A 108 -14.73 -13.51 26.12
C GLY A 108 -15.85 -12.47 26.17
N LYS A 109 -16.79 -12.56 25.23
CA LYS A 109 -18.00 -11.72 25.20
C LYS A 109 -18.96 -12.26 26.26
N ASN A 110 -19.53 -11.37 27.09
CA ASN A 110 -20.51 -11.78 28.10
C ASN A 110 -21.64 -12.58 27.41
N ASP A 111 -21.92 -13.77 27.94
CA ASP A 111 -22.92 -14.72 27.44
C ASP A 111 -22.62 -15.41 26.09
N SER A 112 -21.36 -15.42 25.63
CA SER A 112 -20.93 -16.14 24.43
C SER A 112 -19.61 -16.88 24.63
N ASP A 113 -19.46 -18.03 23.96
CA ASP A 113 -18.17 -18.73 23.85
C ASP A 113 -17.18 -18.00 22.91
N ARG A 114 -17.65 -16.97 22.19
CA ARG A 114 -16.85 -16.17 21.27
C ARG A 114 -16.07 -15.08 21.98
N TRP A 115 -14.90 -14.80 21.42
CA TRP A 115 -13.99 -13.77 21.90
C TRP A 115 -14.16 -12.49 21.10
N GLN A 116 -14.20 -11.38 21.80
CA GLN A 116 -14.26 -10.07 21.21
C GLN A 116 -12.84 -9.51 21.08
N LEU A 117 -12.39 -9.26 19.85
CA LEU A 117 -11.15 -8.53 19.62
C LEU A 117 -11.33 -7.04 19.94
N LYS A 118 -10.42 -6.48 20.72
CA LYS A 118 -10.41 -5.06 21.10
C LYS A 118 -9.41 -4.28 20.27
N THR A 119 -9.81 -3.07 19.91
CA THR A 119 -8.97 -2.14 19.15
C THR A 119 -7.70 -1.79 19.93
N GLY A 120 -6.60 -1.67 19.18
CA GLY A 120 -5.32 -1.21 19.70
C GLY A 120 -5.26 0.30 19.88
N ARG A 121 -4.17 0.79 20.47
CA ARG A 121 -3.85 2.21 20.46
C ARG A 121 -3.19 2.56 19.13
N GLU A 122 -3.48 3.76 18.60
CA GLU A 122 -2.88 4.26 17.35
C GLU A 122 -1.37 4.12 17.28
N ARG A 123 -0.66 4.51 18.35
CA ARG A 123 0.80 4.46 18.42
C ARG A 123 1.40 3.05 18.51
N ALA A 124 0.56 2.02 18.55
CA ALA A 124 0.93 0.62 18.60
C ALA A 124 0.49 -0.12 17.33
N ALA A 125 0.23 0.61 16.24
CA ALA A 125 -0.10 0.01 14.95
C ALA A 125 1.14 -0.67 14.35
N ASP A 126 1.00 -1.94 14.00
CA ASP A 126 2.00 -2.66 13.22
C ASP A 126 1.83 -2.29 11.74
N PRO A 127 2.93 -2.02 11.00
CA PRO A 127 2.84 -1.67 9.59
C PRO A 127 2.27 -2.85 8.80
N ALA A 128 1.27 -2.64 7.96
CA ALA A 128 0.67 -3.69 7.12
C ALA A 128 0.98 -3.48 5.63
N TYR A 129 0.93 -2.22 5.19
CA TYR A 129 1.15 -1.85 3.80
C TYR A 129 1.92 -0.54 3.71
N SER A 130 2.87 -0.44 2.79
CA SER A 130 3.68 0.76 2.59
C SER A 130 3.55 1.27 1.15
N PHE A 131 3.50 2.59 0.99
CA PHE A 131 3.28 3.25 -0.30
C PHE A 131 4.03 4.59 -0.40
N SER A 132 4.02 5.17 -1.59
CA SER A 132 4.61 6.50 -1.84
C SER A 132 3.51 7.48 -2.20
N VAL A 133 3.60 8.68 -1.62
CA VAL A 133 2.68 9.79 -1.86
C VAL A 133 3.45 10.94 -2.49
N TRP A 134 2.92 11.49 -3.58
CA TRP A 134 3.52 12.62 -4.29
C TRP A 134 2.47 13.67 -4.62
N ASP A 135 2.86 14.93 -4.70
CA ASP A 135 2.07 15.93 -5.39
C ASP A 135 2.18 15.67 -6.89
N GLU A 136 1.07 15.72 -7.61
CA GLU A 136 1.08 15.41 -9.04
C GLU A 136 1.97 16.39 -9.81
N SER A 137 1.98 17.67 -9.42
CA SER A 137 2.79 18.68 -10.09
C SER A 137 4.29 18.46 -9.85
N ASP A 138 4.68 18.08 -8.63
CA ASP A 138 6.07 17.74 -8.33
C ASP A 138 6.49 16.44 -9.00
N TYR A 139 5.67 15.38 -8.95
CA TYR A 139 5.95 14.13 -9.66
C TYR A 139 6.16 14.35 -11.17
N ASN A 140 5.32 15.20 -11.76
CA ASN A 140 5.45 15.57 -13.17
C ASN A 140 6.77 16.31 -13.46
N ALA A 141 7.14 17.26 -12.60
CA ALA A 141 8.35 18.07 -12.77
C ALA A 141 9.64 17.27 -12.51
N SER A 142 9.65 16.47 -11.46
CA SER A 142 10.82 15.81 -10.89
C SER A 142 11.05 14.41 -11.48
N ILE A 143 9.99 13.70 -11.88
CA ILE A 143 10.09 12.32 -12.39
C ILE A 143 9.67 12.23 -13.87
N ARG A 144 8.45 12.67 -14.24
CA ARG A 144 7.95 12.44 -15.62
C ARG A 144 8.73 13.24 -16.66
N ARG A 145 9.01 14.52 -16.43
CA ARG A 145 9.73 15.38 -17.40
C ARG A 145 11.18 14.90 -17.64
N PRO A 146 12.00 14.62 -16.61
CA PRO A 146 13.35 14.10 -16.82
C PRO A 146 13.38 12.76 -17.55
N LYS A 147 12.47 11.82 -17.21
CA LYS A 147 12.36 10.54 -17.93
C LYS A 147 12.09 10.73 -19.43
N ARG A 148 11.20 11.66 -19.79
CA ARG A 148 10.93 12.00 -21.20
C ARG A 148 12.15 12.60 -21.90
N MET A 149 12.90 13.47 -21.22
CA MET A 149 14.14 14.04 -21.76
C MET A 149 15.22 12.97 -21.94
N GLN A 150 15.38 12.05 -20.99
CA GLN A 150 16.31 10.92 -21.11
C GLN A 150 15.98 10.02 -22.31
N LEU A 151 14.71 9.70 -22.50
CA LEU A 151 14.26 8.94 -23.67
C LEU A 151 14.56 9.68 -24.98
N ALA A 152 14.33 11.00 -25.02
CA ALA A 152 14.66 11.81 -26.20
C ALA A 152 16.17 11.84 -26.48
N MET A 153 17.00 11.93 -25.44
CA MET A 153 18.46 11.88 -25.57
C MET A 153 18.92 10.52 -26.11
N ILE A 154 18.43 9.41 -25.56
CA ILE A 154 18.74 8.06 -26.03
C ILE A 154 18.32 7.90 -27.49
N GLY A 155 17.10 8.31 -27.85
CA GLY A 155 16.61 8.28 -29.23
C GLY A 155 17.53 9.07 -30.18
N THR A 156 17.94 10.26 -29.76
CA THR A 156 18.88 11.10 -30.53
C THR A 156 20.24 10.42 -30.69
N SER A 157 20.78 9.81 -29.64
CA SER A 157 22.04 9.06 -29.68
C SER A 157 21.97 7.88 -30.67
N VAL A 158 20.87 7.12 -30.66
CA VAL A 158 20.67 6.01 -31.61
C VAL A 158 20.66 6.53 -33.05
N ILE A 159 19.94 7.62 -33.33
CA ILE A 159 19.90 8.23 -34.67
C ILE A 159 21.30 8.66 -35.12
N LEU A 160 22.08 9.28 -34.24
CA LEU A 160 23.44 9.72 -34.56
C LEU A 160 24.37 8.53 -34.85
N ILE A 161 24.25 7.43 -34.09
CA ILE A 161 25.02 6.21 -34.33
C ILE A 161 24.67 5.62 -35.70
N VAL A 162 23.38 5.49 -36.02
CA VAL A 162 22.92 4.99 -37.33
C VAL A 162 23.42 5.89 -38.46
N PHE A 163 23.32 7.21 -38.31
CA PHE A 163 23.82 8.16 -39.28
C PHE A 163 25.33 8.03 -39.52
N ALA A 164 26.12 7.90 -38.45
CA ALA A 164 27.56 7.68 -38.55
C ALA A 164 27.90 6.36 -39.25
N LEU A 165 27.16 5.27 -38.96
CA LEU A 165 27.34 3.99 -39.64
C LEU A 165 27.06 4.08 -41.15
N VAL A 166 26.00 4.79 -41.54
CA VAL A 166 25.68 5.02 -42.97
C VAL A 166 26.79 5.82 -43.65
N GLN A 167 27.31 6.86 -43.00
CA GLN A 167 28.45 7.63 -43.53
C GLN A 167 29.70 6.78 -43.75
N ILE A 168 30.01 5.88 -42.80
CA ILE A 168 31.15 4.97 -42.90
C ILE A 168 30.94 4.00 -44.08
N LEU A 169 29.74 3.41 -44.22
CA LEU A 169 29.43 2.48 -45.32
C LEU A 169 29.52 3.16 -46.70
N LEU A 170 29.03 4.39 -46.82
CA LEU A 170 29.15 5.20 -48.04
C LEU A 170 30.63 5.53 -48.35
N ALA A 171 31.40 5.94 -47.34
CA ALA A 171 32.83 6.26 -47.50
C ALA A 171 33.68 5.04 -47.90
N MET A 172 33.29 3.84 -47.46
CA MET A 172 33.94 2.58 -47.85
C MET A 172 33.55 2.09 -49.26
N GLY A 173 32.67 2.81 -49.98
CA GLY A 173 32.29 2.47 -51.35
C GLY A 173 31.38 1.25 -51.48
N ILE A 174 30.72 0.84 -50.38
CA ILE A 174 29.84 -0.34 -50.36
C ILE A 174 28.52 -0.08 -51.10
N PHE A 175 28.16 1.20 -51.28
CA PHE A 175 26.97 1.65 -52.02
C PHE A 175 27.33 2.59 -53.19
N GLY A 176 28.42 2.30 -53.90
CA GLY A 176 28.78 2.93 -55.18
C GLY A 176 28.30 2.10 -56.37
#